data_AF-A0A964NA27-F1
#
_entry.id   AF-A0A964NA27-F1
#
_cell.length_a   1.000
_cell.length_b   1.000
_cell.length_c   1.000
_cell.angle_alpha   90.00
_cell.angle_beta   90.00
_cell.angle_gamma   90.00
#
_symmetry.space_group_name_H-M   'P 1'
#
loop_
_entity.id
_entity.type
_entity.pdbx_description
1 polymer ?
#
loop_
_entity_poly.entity_id
_entity_poly.type
_entity_poly.pdbx_seq_one_letter_code
_entity_poly.pdbx_strand_id
1 'polypeptide(L)'
;MLTQAKALATAIFLATALFVAFPAAAQPLSGTAEVSLGDPRAPLTIIEYASMSCPHCAEFHNFTLPKLKAEYIDTGKVRLIFREYPLDQPAVEGAILARCSGAQRYFPFLEVLFKNQATWVVATDRLARLRQIGQLGGLSAADFDACLADQTLRTAILNTRLEGERQFDVASTPTFIVGTAVIEGALPWELFKAAVEDALAGRPVKNSRGISSSAAGAAAGGEAFLYISLTVIALLIAAGGYFFFIRRPAARPDGRA
;
A
#
# COMPACT_ATOMS: atom_id res chain seq x y z
N MET A 1 62.81 -27.31 33.63
CA MET A 1 61.46 -27.26 34.23
C MET A 1 60.57 -26.49 33.29
N LEU A 2 59.53 -27.17 32.78
CA LEU A 2 58.55 -26.67 31.82
C LEU A 2 57.59 -25.67 32.48
N THR A 3 57.28 -24.54 31.83
CA THR A 3 55.99 -23.83 32.07
C THR A 3 55.54 -23.00 30.85
N GLN A 4 54.71 -23.64 30.02
CA GLN A 4 53.48 -23.17 29.38
C GLN A 4 53.40 -21.73 28.82
N ALA A 5 53.46 -21.62 27.50
CA ALA A 5 52.85 -20.55 26.73
C ALA A 5 51.40 -20.94 26.42
N LYS A 6 50.42 -20.28 27.06
CA LYS A 6 48.99 -20.41 26.73
C LYS A 6 48.69 -19.52 25.54
N ALA A 7 48.34 -20.14 24.42
CA ALA A 7 47.75 -19.48 23.27
C ALA A 7 46.38 -18.90 23.67
N LEU A 8 46.22 -17.58 23.58
CA LEU A 8 44.91 -16.95 23.54
C LEU A 8 44.36 -17.14 22.13
N ALA A 9 43.49 -18.13 21.95
CA ALA A 9 42.61 -18.22 20.79
C ALA A 9 41.43 -17.27 21.02
N THR A 10 41.45 -16.11 20.36
CA THR A 10 40.33 -15.18 20.31
C THR A 10 39.27 -15.77 19.38
N ALA A 11 38.23 -16.38 19.96
CA ALA A 11 37.06 -16.84 19.23
C ALA A 11 36.22 -15.62 18.81
N ILE A 12 36.39 -15.18 17.57
CA ILE A 12 35.50 -14.20 16.95
C ILE A 12 34.21 -14.94 16.59
N PHE A 13 33.21 -14.88 17.47
CA PHE A 13 31.85 -15.26 17.13
C PHE A 13 31.31 -14.25 16.12
N LEU A 14 31.29 -14.61 14.83
CA LEU A 14 30.44 -13.94 13.86
C LEU A 14 28.99 -14.18 14.26
N ALA A 15 28.39 -13.23 14.97
CA ALA A 15 26.96 -13.14 15.13
C ALA A 15 26.35 -12.71 13.78
N THR A 16 26.05 -13.70 12.92
CA THR A 16 25.20 -13.50 11.76
C THR A 16 23.80 -13.15 12.26
N ALA A 17 23.53 -11.85 12.34
CA ALA A 17 22.18 -11.34 12.56
C ALA A 17 21.31 -11.78 11.38
N LEU A 18 20.43 -12.77 11.61
CA LEU A 18 19.30 -13.03 10.73
C LEU A 18 18.42 -11.77 10.76
N PHE A 19 18.59 -10.90 9.76
CA PHE A 19 17.60 -9.89 9.43
C PHE A 19 16.37 -10.62 8.91
N VAL A 20 15.42 -10.89 9.79
CA VAL A 20 14.08 -11.33 9.41
C VAL A 20 13.45 -10.15 8.67
N ALA A 21 13.38 -10.25 7.34
CA ALA A 21 12.68 -9.27 6.52
C ALA A 21 11.20 -9.32 6.88
N PHE A 22 10.74 -8.32 7.64
CA PHE A 22 9.32 -8.11 7.87
C PHE A 22 8.64 -7.77 6.53
N PRO A 23 7.45 -8.31 6.25
CA PRO A 23 6.72 -7.93 5.04
C PRO A 23 6.48 -6.41 5.08
N ALA A 24 6.71 -5.76 3.94
CA ALA A 24 6.61 -4.32 3.79
C ALA A 24 5.29 -3.81 4.39
N ALA A 25 5.38 -2.93 5.39
CA ALA A 25 4.22 -2.23 5.90
C ALA A 25 3.55 -1.47 4.75
N ALA A 26 2.22 -1.55 4.67
CA ALA A 26 1.45 -0.73 3.74
C ALA A 26 1.84 0.75 3.97
N GLN A 27 2.33 1.41 2.92
CA GLN A 27 2.71 2.81 3.04
C GLN A 27 1.44 3.65 3.25
N PRO A 28 1.45 4.62 4.19
CA PRO A 28 0.31 5.50 4.39
C PRO A 28 0.00 6.26 3.11
N LEU A 29 -1.28 6.31 2.75
CA LEU A 29 -1.78 6.99 1.56
C LEU A 29 -1.68 8.52 1.73
N SER A 30 -1.57 9.26 0.62
CA SER A 30 -1.47 10.71 0.65
C SER A 30 -2.82 11.34 1.04
N GLY A 31 -2.97 11.70 2.32
CA GLY A 31 -4.05 12.57 2.79
C GLY A 31 -5.24 11.88 3.47
N THR A 32 -5.31 10.55 3.50
CA THR A 32 -6.25 9.79 4.35
C THR A 32 -5.47 8.88 5.30
N ALA A 33 -5.80 8.94 6.59
CA ALA A 33 -5.24 7.99 7.54
C ALA A 33 -5.66 6.56 7.18
N GLU A 34 -4.77 5.58 7.27
CA GLU A 34 -5.18 4.19 7.06
C GLU A 34 -6.18 3.76 8.13
N VAL A 35 -7.25 3.08 7.70
CA VAL A 35 -8.22 2.49 8.61
C VAL A 35 -8.14 0.98 8.45
N SER A 36 -7.90 0.30 9.56
CA SER A 36 -7.70 -1.15 9.57
C SER A 36 -8.48 -1.86 10.65
N LEU A 37 -8.80 -3.12 10.39
CA LEU A 37 -9.46 -4.05 11.29
C LEU A 37 -8.46 -5.17 11.67
N GLY A 38 -8.35 -5.47 12.96
CA GLY A 38 -7.43 -6.49 13.50
C GLY A 38 -6.22 -5.92 14.22
N ASP A 39 -5.35 -6.81 14.74
CA ASP A 39 -4.10 -6.43 15.41
C ASP A 39 -3.16 -5.76 14.39
N PRO A 40 -2.67 -4.53 14.64
CA PRO A 40 -1.66 -3.87 13.80
C PRO A 40 -0.38 -4.68 13.59
N ARG A 41 -0.10 -5.66 14.46
CA ARG A 41 1.07 -6.56 14.42
C ARG A 41 0.76 -7.94 13.84
N ALA A 42 -0.43 -8.15 13.28
CA ALA A 42 -0.78 -9.41 12.62
C ALA A 42 0.26 -9.76 11.54
N PRO A 43 0.67 -11.04 11.41
CA PRO A 43 1.72 -11.45 10.49
C PRO A 43 1.36 -11.25 9.01
N LEU A 44 0.08 -11.22 8.67
CA LEU A 44 -0.40 -10.93 7.32
C LEU A 44 -1.25 -9.65 7.33
N THR A 45 -0.89 -8.70 6.47
CA THR A 45 -1.75 -7.56 6.12
C THR A 45 -2.40 -7.81 4.76
N ILE A 46 -3.72 -7.65 4.72
CA ILE A 46 -4.51 -7.65 3.49
C ILE A 46 -4.97 -6.21 3.23
N ILE A 47 -4.77 -5.72 2.01
CA ILE A 47 -5.28 -4.42 1.57
C ILE A 47 -6.46 -4.67 0.64
N GLU A 48 -7.63 -4.14 0.97
CA GLU A 48 -8.81 -4.16 0.11
C GLU A 48 -8.97 -2.80 -0.58
N TYR A 49 -9.04 -2.79 -1.91
CA TYR A 49 -9.52 -1.68 -2.71
C TYR A 49 -10.98 -1.92 -3.10
N ALA A 50 -11.89 -1.11 -2.57
CA ALA A 50 -13.32 -1.33 -2.74
C ALA A 50 -14.10 -0.02 -3.01
N SER A 51 -15.15 -0.15 -3.82
CA SER A 51 -16.09 0.94 -4.13
C SER A 51 -17.37 0.79 -3.32
N MET A 52 -17.85 1.87 -2.70
CA MET A 52 -19.13 1.85 -1.97
C MET A 52 -20.34 1.59 -2.87
N SER A 53 -20.21 1.77 -4.19
CA SER A 53 -21.26 1.47 -5.17
C SER A 53 -21.15 0.09 -5.82
N CYS A 54 -20.08 -0.67 -5.56
CA CYS A 54 -19.85 -1.95 -6.23
C CYS A 54 -20.61 -3.10 -5.55
N PRO A 55 -21.48 -3.84 -6.27
CA PRO A 55 -22.24 -4.96 -5.70
C PRO A 55 -21.35 -6.09 -5.16
N HIS A 56 -20.24 -6.39 -5.83
CA HIS A 56 -19.31 -7.43 -5.38
C HIS A 56 -18.53 -7.01 -4.12
N CYS A 57 -18.30 -5.71 -3.92
CA CYS A 57 -17.75 -5.23 -2.64
C CYS A 57 -18.76 -5.47 -1.51
N ALA A 58 -20.06 -5.20 -1.74
CA ALA A 58 -21.09 -5.52 -0.77
C ALA A 58 -21.19 -7.03 -0.50
N GLU A 59 -21.08 -7.87 -1.54
CA GLU A 59 -21.04 -9.33 -1.40
C GLU A 59 -19.89 -9.78 -0.49
N PHE A 60 -18.67 -9.28 -0.73
CA PHE A 60 -17.52 -9.56 0.14
C PHE A 60 -17.80 -9.15 1.59
N HIS A 61 -18.24 -7.92 1.82
CA HIS A 61 -18.50 -7.39 3.17
C HIS A 61 -19.63 -8.16 3.90
N ASN A 62 -20.63 -8.66 3.18
CA ASN A 62 -21.78 -9.35 3.78
C ASN A 62 -21.52 -10.85 4.02
N PHE A 63 -20.69 -11.51 3.21
CA PHE A 63 -20.58 -12.98 3.23
C PHE A 63 -19.17 -13.52 3.48
N THR A 64 -18.12 -12.81 3.02
CA THR A 64 -16.72 -13.26 3.11
C THR A 64 -16.02 -12.61 4.30
N LEU A 65 -16.17 -11.31 4.49
CA LEU A 65 -15.55 -10.57 5.59
C LEU A 65 -15.93 -11.10 6.98
N PRO A 66 -17.19 -11.50 7.27
CA PRO A 66 -17.52 -12.05 8.60
C PRO A 66 -16.74 -13.34 8.91
N LYS A 67 -16.51 -14.19 7.90
CA LYS A 67 -15.73 -15.43 8.05
C LYS A 67 -14.25 -15.13 8.21
N LEU A 68 -13.71 -14.25 7.36
CA LEU A 68 -12.32 -13.75 7.48
C LEU A 68 -12.08 -13.16 8.88
N LYS A 69 -13.04 -12.37 9.36
CA LYS A 69 -12.99 -11.73 10.66
C LYS A 69 -12.90 -12.77 11.78
N ALA A 70 -13.84 -13.72 11.82
CA ALA A 70 -13.90 -14.72 12.86
C ALA A 70 -12.68 -15.67 12.86
N GLU A 71 -12.22 -16.11 11.70
CA GLU A 71 -11.17 -17.13 11.60
C GLU A 71 -9.75 -16.55 11.71
N TYR A 72 -9.52 -15.32 11.22
CA TYR A 72 -8.18 -14.77 11.05
C TYR A 72 -7.95 -13.38 11.66
N ILE A 73 -8.92 -12.47 11.60
CA ILE A 73 -8.72 -11.11 12.12
C ILE A 73 -8.81 -11.09 13.64
N ASP A 74 -9.85 -11.69 14.19
CA ASP A 74 -10.10 -11.73 15.64
C ASP A 74 -9.11 -12.65 16.37
N THR A 75 -8.47 -13.56 15.63
CA THR A 75 -7.38 -14.40 16.13
C THR A 75 -6.00 -13.76 16.00
N GLY A 76 -5.91 -12.51 15.52
CA GLY A 76 -4.67 -11.76 15.39
C GLY A 76 -3.75 -12.23 14.25
N LYS A 77 -4.24 -13.08 13.34
CA LYS A 77 -3.47 -13.61 12.20
C LYS A 77 -3.47 -12.65 11.01
N VAL A 78 -4.55 -11.90 10.83
CA VAL A 78 -4.74 -10.99 9.69
C VAL A 78 -5.10 -9.59 10.18
N ARG A 79 -4.50 -8.59 9.56
CA ARG A 79 -4.93 -7.19 9.57
C ARG A 79 -5.55 -6.88 8.21
N LEU A 80 -6.78 -6.38 8.19
CA LEU A 80 -7.42 -5.89 6.97
C LEU A 80 -7.32 -4.36 6.93
N ILE A 81 -6.76 -3.80 5.87
CA ILE A 81 -6.77 -2.36 5.56
C ILE A 81 -7.81 -2.12 4.47
N PHE A 82 -8.72 -1.20 4.71
CA PHE A 82 -9.69 -0.76 3.70
C PHE A 82 -9.18 0.50 3.00
N ARG A 83 -9.16 0.49 1.67
CA ARG A 83 -8.78 1.62 0.82
C ARG A 83 -9.91 1.93 -0.18
N GLU A 84 -10.34 3.17 -0.20
CA GLU A 84 -11.41 3.62 -1.08
C GLU A 84 -10.99 3.56 -2.56
N TYR A 85 -11.83 2.93 -3.37
CA TYR A 85 -11.70 2.93 -4.82
C TYR A 85 -13.02 3.38 -5.46
N PRO A 86 -13.38 4.68 -5.37
CA PRO A 86 -14.65 5.15 -5.90
C PRO A 86 -14.70 5.04 -7.43
N LEU A 87 -15.76 4.41 -7.94
CA LEU A 87 -16.00 4.25 -9.38
C LEU A 87 -16.96 5.31 -9.94
N ASP A 88 -17.75 5.94 -9.08
CA ASP A 88 -18.79 6.89 -9.43
C ASP A 88 -19.08 7.86 -8.27
N GLN A 89 -19.98 8.80 -8.50
CA GLN A 89 -20.37 9.80 -7.49
C GLN A 89 -21.01 9.18 -6.23
N PRO A 90 -21.97 8.23 -6.30
CA PRO A 90 -22.45 7.50 -5.13
C PRO A 90 -21.32 6.92 -4.27
N ALA A 91 -20.29 6.35 -4.93
CA ALA A 91 -19.18 5.75 -4.22
C ALA A 91 -18.38 6.77 -3.41
N VAL A 92 -18.13 7.95 -3.99
CA VAL A 92 -17.46 9.06 -3.30
C VAL A 92 -18.28 9.54 -2.11
N GLU A 93 -19.60 9.72 -2.27
CA GLU A 93 -20.49 10.17 -1.20
C GLU A 93 -20.54 9.18 -0.03
N GLY A 94 -20.66 7.88 -0.32
CA GLY A 94 -20.60 6.83 0.70
C GLY A 94 -19.25 6.80 1.43
N ALA A 95 -18.15 6.93 0.69
CA ALA A 95 -16.79 6.94 1.26
C ALA A 95 -16.55 8.15 2.18
N ILE A 96 -16.99 9.33 1.77
CA ILE A 96 -16.94 10.56 2.57
C ILE A 96 -17.66 10.33 3.91
N LEU A 97 -18.87 9.79 3.88
CA LEU A 97 -19.64 9.53 5.11
C LEU A 97 -18.98 8.48 6.01
N ALA A 98 -18.43 7.41 5.43
CA ALA A 98 -17.67 6.43 6.18
C ALA A 98 -16.50 7.08 6.93
N ARG A 99 -15.74 7.96 6.26
CA ARG A 99 -14.63 8.71 6.87
C ARG A 99 -15.10 9.63 8.00
N CYS A 100 -16.23 10.31 7.82
CA CYS A 100 -16.78 11.20 8.84
C CYS A 100 -17.34 10.50 10.07
N SER A 101 -17.61 9.19 10.00
CA SER A 101 -17.93 8.40 11.20
C SER A 101 -16.76 8.33 12.20
N GLY A 102 -15.53 8.58 11.73
CA GLY A 102 -14.29 8.52 12.50
C GLY A 102 -13.69 7.12 12.57
N ALA A 103 -12.39 7.03 12.84
CA ALA A 103 -11.62 5.78 12.75
C ALA A 103 -12.19 4.62 13.58
N GLN A 104 -12.76 4.90 14.76
CA GLN A 104 -13.34 3.86 15.63
C GLN A 104 -14.66 3.28 15.11
N ARG A 105 -15.45 4.09 14.37
CA ARG A 105 -16.77 3.69 13.85
C ARG A 105 -16.75 3.33 12.38
N TYR A 106 -15.62 3.52 11.70
CA TYR A 106 -15.48 3.33 10.26
C TYR A 106 -15.94 1.95 9.76
N PHE A 107 -15.41 0.85 10.31
CA PHE A 107 -15.81 -0.51 9.88
C PHE A 107 -17.28 -0.84 10.20
N PRO A 108 -17.80 -0.57 11.42
CA PRO A 108 -19.23 -0.70 11.68
C PRO A 108 -20.10 0.14 10.73
N PHE A 109 -19.66 1.34 10.38
CA PHE A 109 -20.40 2.21 9.46
C PHE A 109 -20.35 1.67 8.01
N LEU A 110 -19.21 1.17 7.56
CA LEU A 110 -19.07 0.46 6.29
C LEU A 110 -20.01 -0.74 6.21
N GLU A 111 -20.10 -1.53 7.28
CA GLU A 111 -21.02 -2.68 7.35
C GLU A 111 -22.47 -2.25 7.11
N VAL A 112 -22.93 -1.15 7.74
CA VAL A 112 -24.28 -0.62 7.52
C VAL A 112 -24.46 -0.12 6.09
N LEU A 113 -23.49 0.61 5.53
CA LEU A 113 -23.54 1.10 4.15
C LEU A 113 -23.63 -0.03 3.13
N PHE A 114 -22.81 -1.08 3.28
CA PHE A 114 -22.80 -2.22 2.36
C PHE A 114 -24.03 -3.13 2.53
N LYS A 115 -24.51 -3.35 3.77
CA LYS A 115 -25.77 -4.07 4.02
C LYS A 115 -26.97 -3.39 3.35
N ASN A 116 -26.97 -2.07 3.30
CA ASN A 116 -28.06 -1.28 2.71
C ASN A 116 -27.72 -0.75 1.30
N GLN A 117 -26.66 -1.24 0.65
CA GLN A 117 -26.12 -0.66 -0.60
C GLN A 117 -27.20 -0.45 -1.67
N ALA A 118 -28.02 -1.48 -1.91
CA ALA A 118 -29.07 -1.46 -2.92
C ALA A 118 -30.16 -0.40 -2.65
N THR A 119 -30.33 0.04 -1.40
CA THR A 119 -31.39 1.00 -1.03
C THR A 119 -30.97 2.46 -1.24
N TRP A 120 -29.68 2.74 -1.41
CA TRP A 120 -29.19 4.13 -1.52
C TRP A 120 -28.40 4.40 -2.80
N VAL A 121 -27.63 3.45 -3.34
CA VAL A 121 -26.76 3.69 -4.51
C VAL A 121 -27.57 4.14 -5.74
N VAL A 122 -28.66 3.44 -6.03
CA VAL A 122 -29.51 3.67 -7.20
C VAL A 122 -30.73 4.57 -6.90
N ALA A 123 -30.86 5.04 -5.66
CA ALA A 123 -32.01 5.82 -5.25
C ALA A 123 -31.96 7.25 -5.82
N THR A 124 -33.09 7.74 -6.33
CA THR A 124 -33.22 9.14 -6.78
C THR A 124 -32.99 10.13 -5.64
N ASP A 125 -33.41 9.76 -4.43
CA ASP A 125 -33.25 10.53 -3.19
C ASP A 125 -32.01 10.09 -2.37
N ARG A 126 -30.95 9.60 -3.05
CA ARG A 126 -29.74 9.02 -2.43
C ARG A 126 -29.20 9.80 -1.23
N LEU A 127 -29.04 11.12 -1.34
CA LEU A 127 -28.52 11.93 -0.23
C LEU A 127 -29.42 11.89 1.00
N ALA A 128 -30.74 11.80 0.83
CA ALA A 128 -31.67 11.62 1.94
C ALA A 128 -31.52 10.23 2.59
N ARG A 129 -31.34 9.18 1.79
CA ARG A 129 -31.07 7.81 2.27
C ARG A 129 -29.76 7.72 3.04
N LEU A 130 -28.71 8.30 2.48
CA LEU A 130 -27.41 8.40 3.12
C LEU A 130 -27.48 9.21 4.43
N ARG A 131 -28.29 10.27 4.48
CA ARG A 131 -28.52 11.04 5.72
C ARG A 131 -29.19 10.19 6.80
N GLN A 132 -30.20 9.38 6.44
CA GLN A 132 -30.84 8.45 7.37
C GLN A 132 -29.85 7.40 7.91
N ILE A 133 -29.02 6.82 7.04
CA ILE A 133 -27.96 5.89 7.45
C ILE A 133 -26.95 6.59 8.37
N GLY A 134 -26.54 7.81 8.02
CA GLY A 134 -25.66 8.64 8.83
C GLY A 134 -26.19 8.86 10.25
N GLN A 135 -27.48 9.19 10.38
CA GLN A 135 -28.15 9.36 11.66
C GLN A 135 -28.16 8.08 12.50
N LEU A 136 -28.43 6.93 11.88
CA LEU A 136 -28.34 5.62 12.57
C LEU A 136 -26.91 5.32 13.06
N GLY A 137 -25.89 5.81 12.35
CA GLY A 137 -24.48 5.74 12.76
C GLY A 137 -24.03 6.85 13.74
N GLY A 138 -24.94 7.72 14.16
CA GLY A 138 -24.69 8.79 15.11
C GLY A 138 -24.06 10.06 14.52
N LEU A 139 -24.26 10.33 13.23
CA LEU A 139 -23.96 11.62 12.60
C LEU A 139 -25.14 12.58 12.76
N SER A 140 -24.88 13.82 13.18
CA SER A 140 -25.91 14.87 13.15
C SER A 140 -26.17 15.33 11.71
N ALA A 141 -27.28 16.04 11.49
CA ALA A 141 -27.57 16.63 10.18
C ALA A 141 -26.50 17.66 9.78
N ALA A 142 -26.01 18.46 10.73
CA ALA A 142 -24.96 19.43 10.50
C ALA A 142 -23.63 18.75 10.14
N ASP A 143 -23.25 17.68 10.84
CA ASP A 143 -22.03 16.92 10.54
C ASP A 143 -22.12 16.27 9.16
N PHE A 144 -23.30 15.75 8.80
CA PHE A 144 -23.54 15.18 7.48
C PHE A 144 -23.32 16.21 6.35
N ASP A 145 -23.92 17.39 6.48
CA ASP A 145 -23.82 18.44 5.46
C ASP A 145 -22.39 18.99 5.38
N ALA A 146 -21.73 19.21 6.52
CA ALA A 146 -20.33 19.64 6.58
C ALA A 146 -19.39 18.61 5.95
N CYS A 147 -19.61 17.32 6.24
CA CYS A 147 -18.84 16.21 5.71
C CYS A 147 -18.91 16.12 4.18
N LEU A 148 -20.12 16.20 3.60
CA LEU A 148 -20.30 16.14 2.15
C LEU A 148 -19.70 17.34 1.40
N ALA A 149 -19.62 18.49 2.08
CA ALA A 149 -19.03 19.70 1.54
C ALA A 149 -17.49 19.70 1.56
N ASP A 150 -16.85 18.81 2.31
CA ASP A 150 -15.39 18.73 2.46
C ASP A 150 -14.69 18.31 1.15
N GLN A 151 -14.15 19.30 0.46
CA GLN A 151 -13.40 19.08 -0.79
C GLN A 151 -12.04 18.45 -0.55
N THR A 152 -11.41 18.71 0.59
CA THR A 152 -10.10 18.13 0.91
C THR A 152 -10.23 16.63 1.12
N LEU A 153 -11.22 16.20 1.89
CA LEU A 153 -11.54 14.79 2.07
C LEU A 153 -11.92 14.12 0.74
N ARG A 154 -12.76 14.77 -0.07
CA ARG A 154 -13.12 14.29 -1.40
C ARG A 154 -11.89 14.04 -2.28
N THR A 155 -10.98 15.02 -2.37
CA THR A 155 -9.75 14.88 -3.16
C THR A 155 -8.87 13.76 -2.62
N ALA A 156 -8.73 13.62 -1.29
CA ALA A 156 -7.93 12.55 -0.70
C ALA A 156 -8.50 11.15 -0.97
N ILE A 157 -9.83 10.99 -0.93
CA ILE A 157 -10.52 9.75 -1.33
C ILE A 157 -10.26 9.42 -2.81
N LEU A 158 -10.38 10.41 -3.71
CA LEU A 158 -10.09 10.20 -5.14
C LEU A 158 -8.62 9.84 -5.38
N ASN A 159 -7.69 10.42 -4.63
CA ASN A 159 -6.27 10.09 -4.72
C ASN A 159 -5.97 8.66 -4.30
N THR A 160 -6.72 8.09 -3.36
CA THR A 160 -6.55 6.69 -2.93
C THR A 160 -6.74 5.71 -4.09
N ARG A 161 -7.70 5.98 -4.98
CA ARG A 161 -7.88 5.23 -6.23
C ARG A 161 -6.64 5.32 -7.12
N LEU A 162 -6.18 6.54 -7.39
CA LEU A 162 -5.01 6.76 -8.26
C LEU A 162 -3.75 6.12 -7.70
N GLU A 163 -3.61 6.03 -6.38
CA GLU A 163 -2.51 5.34 -5.71
C GLU A 163 -2.64 3.82 -5.86
N GLY A 164 -3.84 3.26 -5.75
CA GLY A 164 -4.08 1.83 -6.04
C GLY A 164 -3.75 1.45 -7.48
N GLU A 165 -4.19 2.26 -8.44
CA GLU A 165 -3.87 2.11 -9.87
C GLU A 165 -2.35 2.12 -10.09
N ARG A 166 -1.62 3.06 -9.46
CA ARG A 166 -0.16 3.22 -9.64
C ARG A 166 0.69 2.17 -8.90
N GLN A 167 0.28 1.77 -7.70
CA GLN A 167 1.10 0.90 -6.84
C GLN A 167 0.89 -0.59 -7.14
N PHE A 168 -0.33 -0.98 -7.51
CA PHE A 168 -0.71 -2.39 -7.60
C PHE A 168 -1.44 -2.76 -8.90
N ASP A 169 -1.52 -1.83 -9.87
CA ASP A 169 -2.28 -1.97 -11.11
C ASP A 169 -3.75 -2.34 -10.85
N VAL A 170 -4.36 -1.76 -9.80
CA VAL A 170 -5.77 -1.99 -9.51
C VAL A 170 -6.59 -1.44 -10.66
N ALA A 171 -7.43 -2.28 -11.27
CA ALA A 171 -8.29 -1.90 -12.39
C ALA A 171 -9.79 -2.16 -12.13
N SER A 172 -10.13 -2.89 -11.08
CA SER A 172 -11.51 -3.24 -10.73
C SER A 172 -11.70 -3.41 -9.21
N THR A 173 -12.95 -3.59 -8.77
CA THR A 173 -13.29 -3.74 -7.35
C THR A 173 -14.23 -4.94 -7.12
N PRO A 174 -14.12 -5.64 -5.99
CA PRO A 174 -13.05 -5.50 -5.01
C PRO A 174 -11.72 -6.04 -5.57
N THR A 175 -10.60 -5.46 -5.15
CA THR A 175 -9.26 -6.01 -5.40
C THR A 175 -8.52 -6.12 -4.07
N PHE A 176 -7.87 -7.25 -3.84
CA PHE A 176 -7.17 -7.54 -2.59
C PHE A 176 -5.67 -7.73 -2.84
N ILE A 177 -4.85 -7.06 -2.05
CA ILE A 177 -3.41 -7.32 -1.96
C ILE A 177 -3.21 -8.26 -0.78
N VAL A 178 -2.86 -9.51 -1.03
CA VAL A 178 -2.66 -10.56 -0.03
C VAL A 178 -1.21 -11.02 -0.12
N GLY A 179 -0.36 -10.52 0.78
CA GLY A 179 1.09 -10.69 0.66
C GLY A 179 1.61 -10.02 -0.62
N THR A 180 2.19 -10.80 -1.54
CA THR A 180 2.66 -10.32 -2.86
C THR A 180 1.66 -10.57 -3.98
N ALA A 181 0.50 -11.15 -3.69
CA ALA A 181 -0.49 -11.46 -4.70
C ALA A 181 -1.59 -10.42 -4.76
N VAL A 182 -2.08 -10.18 -5.99
CA VAL A 182 -3.24 -9.33 -6.23
C VAL A 182 -4.40 -10.18 -6.70
N ILE A 183 -5.45 -10.24 -5.90
CA ILE A 183 -6.65 -11.02 -6.15
C ILE A 183 -7.76 -10.08 -6.57
N GLU A 184 -8.31 -10.29 -7.75
CA GLU A 184 -9.40 -9.47 -8.29
C GLU A 184 -10.76 -10.18 -8.10
N GLY A 185 -11.76 -9.40 -7.72
CA GLY A 185 -13.14 -9.86 -7.55
C GLY A 185 -13.44 -10.46 -6.18
N ALA A 186 -14.74 -10.58 -5.91
CA ALA A 186 -15.24 -11.25 -4.70
C ALA A 186 -15.18 -12.77 -4.88
N LEU A 187 -14.02 -13.36 -4.62
CA LEU A 187 -13.87 -14.82 -4.71
C LEU A 187 -14.79 -15.55 -3.73
N PRO A 188 -15.28 -16.76 -4.08
CA PRO A 188 -15.89 -17.67 -3.13
C PRO A 188 -14.99 -17.89 -1.90
N TRP A 189 -15.62 -18.03 -0.73
CA TRP A 189 -14.91 -18.12 0.56
C TRP A 189 -13.75 -19.12 0.55
N GLU A 190 -13.95 -20.34 0.04
CA GLU A 190 -12.91 -21.38 0.05
C GLU A 190 -11.66 -20.99 -0.75
N LEU A 191 -11.83 -20.28 -1.88
CA LEU A 191 -10.71 -19.80 -2.68
C LEU A 191 -9.99 -18.63 -1.99
N PHE A 192 -10.76 -17.71 -1.40
CA PHE A 192 -10.19 -16.59 -0.64
C PHE A 192 -9.42 -17.10 0.60
N LYS A 193 -10.00 -18.07 1.31
CA LYS A 193 -9.39 -18.73 2.47
C LYS A 193 -8.08 -19.41 2.10
N ALA A 194 -8.06 -20.19 1.03
CA ALA A 194 -6.84 -20.84 0.56
C ALA A 194 -5.72 -19.83 0.27
N ALA A 195 -6.05 -18.69 -0.35
CA ALA A 195 -5.08 -17.61 -0.59
C ALA A 195 -4.53 -17.00 0.71
N VAL A 196 -5.38 -16.80 1.72
CA VAL A 196 -4.97 -16.32 3.05
C VAL A 196 -4.04 -17.33 3.73
N GLU A 197 -4.38 -18.62 3.69
CA GLU A 197 -3.59 -19.68 4.29
C GLU A 197 -2.25 -19.90 3.59
N ASP A 198 -2.22 -19.81 2.26
CA ASP A 198 -0.99 -19.84 1.48
C ASP A 198 -0.09 -18.66 1.84
N ALA A 199 -0.63 -17.44 1.91
CA ALA A 199 0.12 -16.26 2.29
C ALA A 199 0.66 -16.34 3.73
N LEU A 200 -0.15 -16.78 4.69
CA LEU A 200 0.28 -17.00 6.09
C LEU A 200 1.39 -18.04 6.20
N ALA A 201 1.39 -19.04 5.33
CA ALA A 201 2.41 -20.08 5.27
C ALA A 201 3.62 -19.72 4.38
N GLY A 202 3.65 -18.51 3.79
CA GLY A 202 4.71 -18.09 2.87
C GLY A 202 4.73 -18.84 1.53
N ARG A 203 3.61 -19.46 1.14
CA ARG A 203 3.46 -20.16 -0.14
C ARG A 203 3.01 -19.20 -1.25
N PRO A 204 3.31 -19.52 -2.53
CA PRO A 204 2.79 -18.75 -3.66
C PRO A 204 1.26 -18.75 -3.68
N VAL A 205 0.67 -17.56 -3.71
CA VAL A 205 -0.78 -17.39 -3.84
C VAL A 205 -1.16 -17.37 -5.32
N LYS A 206 -2.11 -18.23 -5.71
CA LYS A 206 -2.70 -18.23 -7.06
C LYS A 206 -3.55 -16.98 -7.22
N ASN A 207 -3.36 -16.23 -8.31
CA ASN A 207 -4.06 -14.98 -8.55
C ASN A 207 -4.67 -14.91 -9.97
N SER A 208 -5.53 -13.92 -10.22
CA SER A 208 -6.22 -13.74 -11.52
C SER A 208 -5.26 -13.39 -12.66
N ARG A 209 -4.05 -12.93 -12.34
CA ARG A 209 -2.97 -12.58 -13.26
C ARG A 209 -1.94 -13.71 -13.44
N GLY A 210 -2.14 -14.89 -12.83
CA GLY A 210 -1.20 -16.01 -12.82
C GLY A 210 -0.76 -16.42 -11.41
N ILE A 211 0.30 -17.23 -11.30
CA ILE A 211 0.90 -17.51 -9.99
C ILE A 211 1.75 -16.30 -9.61
N SER A 212 1.43 -15.62 -8.49
CA SER A 212 2.35 -14.65 -7.89
C SER A 212 3.57 -15.44 -7.41
N SER A 213 4.63 -15.50 -8.20
CA SER A 213 5.89 -16.02 -7.72
C SER A 213 6.46 -14.99 -6.73
N SER A 214 6.61 -15.42 -5.49
CA SER A 214 7.32 -14.64 -4.47
C SER A 214 8.71 -14.27 -4.98
N ALA A 215 9.10 -13.01 -4.75
CA ALA A 215 10.47 -12.46 -4.83
C ALA A 215 10.97 -11.74 -6.12
N ALA A 216 10.11 -11.09 -6.92
CA ALA A 216 10.61 -10.29 -8.07
C ALA A 216 10.04 -8.86 -8.22
N GLY A 217 9.53 -8.24 -7.15
CA GLY A 217 8.92 -6.89 -7.22
C GLY A 217 9.60 -5.78 -6.40
N ALA A 218 10.64 -6.07 -5.62
CA ALA A 218 11.19 -5.11 -4.64
C ALA A 218 12.46 -4.36 -5.11
N ALA A 219 12.86 -4.47 -6.38
CA ALA A 219 14.09 -3.85 -6.89
C ALA A 219 13.87 -3.15 -8.24
N ALA A 220 13.03 -2.11 -8.25
CA ALA A 220 12.98 -1.16 -9.36
C ALA A 220 12.80 0.26 -8.80
N GLY A 221 13.91 0.87 -8.37
CA GLY A 221 13.92 2.28 -7.97
C GLY A 221 14.89 2.61 -6.84
N GLY A 222 16.21 2.43 -7.04
CA GLY A 222 17.18 2.88 -6.04
C GLY A 222 18.65 2.83 -6.45
N GLU A 223 19.07 1.87 -7.27
CA GLU A 223 20.50 1.60 -7.47
C GLU A 223 21.12 2.27 -8.72
N ALA A 224 20.29 2.78 -9.66
CA ALA A 224 20.79 3.25 -10.95
C ALA A 224 21.44 4.65 -10.92
N PHE A 225 21.24 5.45 -9.86
CA PHE A 225 21.74 6.84 -9.82
C PHE A 225 23.08 7.01 -9.11
N LEU A 226 23.53 6.06 -8.26
CA LEU A 226 24.82 6.19 -7.58
C LEU A 226 26.01 5.60 -8.35
N TYR A 227 25.78 4.62 -9.23
CA TYR A 227 26.87 3.97 -9.98
C TYR A 227 27.45 4.81 -11.12
N ILE A 228 26.70 5.79 -11.64
CA ILE A 228 27.18 6.65 -12.74
C ILE A 228 28.18 7.69 -12.23
N SER A 229 28.15 8.07 -10.94
CA SER A 229 29.06 9.10 -10.41
C SER A 229 30.48 8.58 -10.15
N LEU A 230 30.66 7.35 -9.68
CA LEU A 230 31.99 6.80 -9.36
C LEU A 230 32.81 6.45 -10.59
N THR A 231 32.17 5.94 -11.65
CA THR A 231 32.88 5.55 -12.89
C THR A 231 33.34 6.77 -13.69
N VAL A 232 32.59 7.88 -13.67
CA VAL A 232 32.98 9.13 -14.33
C VAL A 232 34.13 9.81 -13.58
N ILE A 233 34.16 9.76 -12.24
CA ILE A 233 35.29 10.27 -11.46
C ILE A 233 36.55 9.42 -11.70
N ALA A 234 36.44 8.09 -11.79
CA ALA A 234 37.58 7.23 -12.11
C ALA A 234 38.14 7.48 -13.53
N LEU A 235 37.28 7.77 -14.51
CA LEU A 235 37.71 8.09 -15.88
C LEU A 235 38.41 9.46 -15.98
N LEU A 236 37.95 10.45 -15.20
CA LEU A 236 38.57 11.79 -15.16
C LEU A 236 39.94 11.79 -14.46
N ILE A 237 40.15 10.92 -13.47
CA ILE A 237 41.46 10.76 -12.82
C ILE A 237 42.45 10.02 -13.74
N ALA A 238 41.97 9.06 -14.56
CA ALA A 238 42.82 8.33 -15.50
C ALA A 238 43.23 9.16 -16.74
N ALA A 239 42.46 10.18 -17.12
CA ALA A 239 42.74 11.03 -18.28
C ALA A 239 43.58 12.30 -17.95
N GLY A 240 43.83 12.58 -16.67
CA GLY A 240 44.49 13.79 -16.19
C GLY A 240 46.02 13.73 -16.08
N GLY A 241 46.69 12.88 -16.86
CA GLY A 241 48.12 12.60 -16.75
C GLY A 241 48.94 12.85 -18.02
N TYR A 242 48.67 13.92 -18.77
CA TYR A 242 49.52 14.32 -19.91
C TYR A 242 49.78 15.84 -19.87
N PHE A 243 50.61 16.26 -18.91
CA PHE A 243 51.26 17.57 -18.94
C PHE A 243 52.44 17.49 -19.92
N PHE A 244 52.19 17.69 -21.21
CA PHE A 244 53.23 17.74 -22.22
C PHE A 244 53.74 19.16 -22.41
N PHE A 245 55.04 19.31 -22.17
CA PHE A 245 55.90 20.47 -22.33
C PHE A 245 55.91 20.95 -23.79
N ILE A 246 55.39 22.15 -24.10
CA ILE A 246 55.75 22.85 -25.35
C ILE A 246 56.04 24.33 -25.07
N ARG A 247 57.35 24.62 -25.16
CA ARG A 247 58.03 25.91 -25.28
C ARG A 247 57.34 26.82 -26.31
N ARG A 248 56.96 28.05 -25.93
CA ARG A 248 56.67 29.14 -26.88
C ARG A 248 57.95 29.92 -27.21
N PRO A 249 58.30 30.14 -28.48
CA PRO A 249 59.24 31.21 -28.85
C PRO A 249 58.52 32.46 -29.36
N ALA A 250 59.02 33.59 -28.85
CA ALA A 250 59.20 34.94 -29.42
C ALA A 250 58.11 35.63 -30.25
N ALA A 251 57.84 36.87 -29.83
CA ALA A 251 57.04 37.91 -30.46
C ALA A 251 57.57 38.38 -31.83
N ARG A 252 56.67 38.98 -32.63
CA ARG A 252 56.93 40.24 -33.35
C ARG A 252 55.63 41.01 -33.68
N PRO A 253 55.70 42.34 -33.85
CA PRO A 253 54.55 43.24 -33.95
C PRO A 253 54.36 43.86 -35.34
N ASP A 254 53.11 44.07 -35.74
CA ASP A 254 52.55 45.23 -36.47
C ASP A 254 51.00 45.07 -36.45
N GLY A 255 50.13 46.07 -36.57
CA GLY A 255 50.31 47.48 -36.88
C GLY A 255 49.46 47.86 -38.10
N ARG A 256 48.14 48.06 -37.93
CA ARG A 256 47.40 49.16 -38.57
C ARG A 256 45.92 49.23 -38.17
N ALA A 257 45.45 50.49 -38.23
CA ALA A 257 44.11 51.02 -38.08
C ALA A 257 43.08 50.44 -39.05
#